data_AF-A0A5J4QJE7-F1
#
_entry.id   AF-A0A5J4QJE7-F1
#
_cell.length_a   1.000
_cell.length_b   1.000
_cell.length_c   1.000
_cell.angle_alpha   90.00
_cell.angle_beta   90.00
_cell.angle_gamma   90.00
#
_symmetry.space_group_name_H-M   'P 1'
#
loop_
_entity.id
_entity.type
_entity.pdbx_description
1 polymer ?
#
loop_
_entity_poly.entity_id
_entity_poly.type
_entity_poly.pdbx_seq_one_letter_code
_entity_poly.pdbx_strand_id
1 'polypeptide(L)'
;MTKQILERPDSIDDDILWNLIDRMLTFNPYFRVSANDALQHPFFTNEQATTEITEEQIQLSHNAQEAYQNGDLNVTQYETYPMFVFPLTEVQKIVGNVDPVQEDRNTQRIISEFQ
;
A
#
# COMPACT_ATOMS: atom_id res chain seq x y z
N MET A 1 32.78 -19.33 9.54
CA MET A 1 31.34 -19.05 9.74
C MET A 1 30.63 -19.42 8.45
N THR A 2 29.60 -20.27 8.52
CA THR A 2 28.73 -20.55 7.37
C THR A 2 27.84 -19.33 7.13
N LYS A 3 27.86 -18.80 5.90
CA LYS A 3 26.90 -17.77 5.48
C LYS A 3 25.51 -18.42 5.54
N GLN A 4 24.66 -18.01 6.46
CA GLN A 4 23.27 -18.42 6.46
C GLN A 4 22.58 -17.72 5.28
N ILE A 5 21.92 -18.51 4.42
CA ILE A 5 21.22 -18.04 3.23
C ILE A 5 19.75 -18.33 3.47
N LEU A 6 18.88 -17.38 3.12
CA LEU A 6 17.45 -17.60 3.14
C LEU A 6 17.10 -18.50 1.95
N GLU A 7 16.43 -19.63 2.20
CA GLU A 7 15.98 -20.52 1.13
C GLU A 7 14.74 -19.92 0.47
N ARG A 8 14.79 -19.76 -0.86
CA ARG A 8 13.67 -19.27 -1.66
C ARG A 8 12.59 -20.35 -1.77
N PRO A 9 11.34 -20.10 -1.32
CA PRO A 9 10.23 -20.99 -1.59
C PRO A 9 9.90 -21.03 -3.09
N ASP A 10 9.57 -22.21 -3.61
CA ASP A 10 9.16 -22.39 -5.02
C ASP A 10 7.91 -21.58 -5.40
N SER A 11 7.11 -21.15 -4.41
CA SER A 11 5.92 -20.32 -4.61
C SER A 11 6.21 -18.86 -4.95
N ILE A 12 7.46 -18.41 -4.87
CA ILE A 12 7.88 -17.05 -5.20
C ILE A 12 8.70 -17.12 -6.48
N ASP A 13 8.12 -16.80 -7.62
CA ASP A 13 8.77 -16.79 -8.94
C ASP A 13 9.27 -15.39 -9.36
N ASP A 14 8.73 -14.33 -8.75
CA ASP A 14 9.20 -12.95 -8.94
C ASP A 14 10.58 -12.71 -8.29
N ASP A 15 11.60 -12.49 -9.14
CA ASP A 15 12.98 -12.23 -8.74
C ASP A 15 13.17 -10.88 -8.02
N ILE A 16 12.37 -9.87 -8.37
CA ILE A 16 12.44 -8.52 -7.78
C ILE A 16 11.87 -8.58 -6.36
N LEU A 17 10.72 -9.24 -6.19
CA LEU A 17 10.14 -9.51 -4.88
C LEU A 17 11.11 -10.31 -4.01
N TRP A 18 11.69 -11.38 -4.54
CA TRP A 18 12.62 -12.21 -3.79
C TRP A 18 13.88 -11.42 -3.36
N ASN A 19 14.42 -10.57 -4.24
CA ASN A 19 15.58 -9.75 -3.91
C ASN A 19 15.31 -8.82 -2.72
N LEU A 20 14.11 -8.22 -2.67
CA LEU A 20 13.70 -7.38 -1.55
C LEU A 20 13.63 -8.18 -0.24
N ILE A 21 12.96 -9.35 -0.27
CA ILE A 21 12.79 -10.22 0.90
C ILE A 21 14.14 -10.67 1.46
N ASP A 22 15.07 -11.13 0.61
CA ASP A 22 16.41 -11.56 1.05
C ASP A 22 17.18 -10.42 1.74
N ARG A 23 17.09 -9.19 1.19
CA ARG A 23 17.70 -7.99 1.78
C ARG A 23 17.07 -7.60 3.13
N MET A 24 15.75 -7.72 3.28
CA MET A 24 15.01 -7.40 4.52
C MET A 24 15.23 -8.44 5.61
N LEU A 25 15.34 -9.72 5.23
CA LEU A 25 15.47 -10.86 6.15
C LEU A 25 16.92 -11.35 6.29
N THR A 26 17.90 -10.55 5.85
CA THR A 26 19.32 -10.86 6.03
C THR A 26 19.64 -11.08 7.51
N PHE A 27 20.24 -12.25 7.81
CA PHE A 27 20.50 -12.73 9.18
C PHE A 27 21.41 -11.80 9.99
N ASN A 28 22.46 -11.28 9.36
CA ASN A 28 23.32 -10.31 10.02
C ASN A 28 22.67 -8.92 9.94
N PRO A 29 22.25 -8.33 11.07
CA PRO A 29 21.57 -7.04 11.07
C PRO A 29 22.44 -5.90 10.53
N TYR A 30 23.77 -6.02 10.59
CA TYR A 30 24.69 -5.02 10.01
C TYR A 30 24.60 -4.95 8.47
N PHE A 31 24.14 -6.03 7.82
CA PHE A 31 23.96 -6.09 6.37
C PHE A 31 22.48 -6.00 5.96
N ARG A 32 21.55 -5.89 6.91
CA ARG A 32 20.13 -5.75 6.62
C ARG A 32 19.86 -4.39 5.98
N VAL A 33 19.05 -4.38 4.92
CA VAL A 33 18.66 -3.12 4.26
C VAL A 33 17.93 -2.20 5.24
N SER A 34 18.23 -0.90 5.19
CA SER A 34 17.50 0.09 5.98
C SER A 34 16.08 0.28 5.41
N ALA A 35 15.14 0.79 6.21
CA ALA A 35 13.80 1.10 5.70
C ALA A 35 13.86 2.14 4.55
N ASN A 36 14.73 3.13 4.68
CA ASN A 36 14.93 4.15 3.64
C ASN A 36 15.42 3.53 2.32
N ASP A 37 16.42 2.65 2.38
CA ASP A 37 16.97 2.02 1.17
C ASP A 37 16.00 0.97 0.60
N ALA A 38 15.22 0.30 1.44
CA ALA A 38 14.20 -0.66 1.01
C ALA A 38 13.10 0.04 0.19
N LEU A 39 12.68 1.25 0.59
CA LEU A 39 11.71 2.05 -0.17
C LEU A 39 12.23 2.50 -1.54
N GLN A 40 13.55 2.51 -1.75
CA GLN A 40 14.15 2.81 -3.06
C GLN A 40 14.36 1.55 -3.94
N HIS A 41 14.02 0.37 -3.42
CA HIS A 41 14.19 -0.89 -4.14
C HIS A 41 13.34 -0.95 -5.41
N PRO A 42 13.80 -1.59 -6.52
CA PRO A 42 13.05 -1.70 -7.77
C PRO A 42 11.64 -2.28 -7.61
N PHE A 43 11.40 -3.09 -6.58
CA PHE A 43 10.07 -3.59 -6.24
C PHE A 43 9.04 -2.47 -6.06
N PHE A 44 9.45 -1.32 -5.53
CA PHE A 44 8.58 -0.15 -5.31
C PHE A 44 8.73 0.94 -6.37
N THR A 45 9.83 0.94 -7.15
CA THR A 45 10.22 2.07 -8.01
C THR A 45 10.30 1.76 -9.50
N ASN A 46 10.20 0.48 -9.90
CA ASN A 46 10.22 0.13 -11.32
C ASN A 46 8.88 0.44 -12.02
N GLU A 47 8.86 0.27 -13.35
CA GLU A 47 7.65 0.46 -14.14
C GLU A 47 6.53 -0.52 -13.75
N GLN A 48 6.87 -1.74 -13.35
CA GLN A 48 5.90 -2.75 -12.92
C GLN A 48 5.06 -2.24 -11.74
N ALA A 49 5.68 -1.63 -10.73
CA ALA A 49 4.99 -1.04 -9.59
C ALA A 49 3.99 0.05 -10.01
N THR A 50 4.28 0.79 -11.09
CA THR A 50 3.33 1.77 -11.65
C THR A 50 2.20 1.09 -12.41
N THR A 51 2.48 0.01 -13.14
CA THR A 51 1.46 -0.74 -13.89
C THR A 51 0.50 -1.53 -13.01
N GLU A 52 0.91 -1.85 -11.78
CA GLU A 52 0.09 -2.53 -10.78
C GLU A 52 -0.88 -1.60 -10.04
N ILE A 53 -0.75 -0.27 -10.23
CA ILE A 53 -1.72 0.69 -9.70
C ILE A 53 -3.06 0.49 -10.39
N THR A 54 -4.07 0.12 -9.61
CA THR A 54 -5.43 -0.13 -10.07
C THR A 54 -6.22 1.17 -10.27
N GLU A 55 -7.25 1.13 -11.11
CA GLU A 55 -8.20 2.25 -11.27
C GLU A 55 -8.88 2.60 -9.94
N GLU A 56 -9.14 1.61 -9.09
CA GLU A 56 -9.68 1.80 -7.75
C GLU A 56 -8.76 2.66 -6.87
N GLN A 57 -7.46 2.35 -6.82
CA GLN A 57 -6.49 3.14 -6.07
C GLN A 57 -6.42 4.59 -6.58
N ILE A 58 -6.49 4.78 -7.90
CA ILE A 58 -6.53 6.11 -8.51
C ILE A 58 -7.77 6.89 -8.05
N GLN A 59 -8.94 6.26 -8.09
CA GLN A 59 -10.18 6.90 -7.67
C GLN A 59 -10.19 7.25 -6.18
N LEU A 60 -9.73 6.34 -5.31
CA LEU A 60 -9.64 6.56 -3.88
C LEU A 60 -8.70 7.73 -3.56
N SER A 61 -7.54 7.79 -4.20
CA SER A 61 -6.62 8.92 -4.03
C SER A 61 -7.15 10.23 -4.57
N HIS A 62 -7.90 10.21 -5.67
CA HIS A 62 -8.56 11.40 -6.18
C HIS A 62 -9.58 11.96 -5.18
N ASN A 63 -10.42 11.09 -4.61
CA ASN A 63 -11.39 11.48 -3.59
C ASN A 63 -10.70 12.04 -2.33
N ALA A 64 -9.62 11.39 -1.89
CA ALA A 64 -8.79 11.89 -0.78
C ALA A 64 -8.20 13.27 -1.10
N GLN A 65 -7.69 13.47 -2.32
CA GLN A 65 -7.14 14.75 -2.76
C GLN A 65 -8.19 15.87 -2.75
N GLU A 66 -9.43 15.59 -3.18
CA GLU A 66 -10.53 16.55 -3.09
C GLU A 66 -10.87 16.90 -1.63
N ALA A 67 -11.00 15.90 -0.76
CA ALA A 67 -11.27 16.11 0.67
C ALA A 67 -10.16 16.93 1.35
N TYR A 68 -8.89 16.61 1.05
CA TYR A 68 -7.73 17.36 1.53
C TYR A 68 -7.77 18.83 1.07
N GLN A 69 -8.09 19.08 -0.20
CA GLN A 69 -8.25 20.43 -0.75
C GLN A 69 -9.41 21.21 -0.12
N ASN A 70 -10.47 20.51 0.28
CA ASN A 70 -11.61 21.07 1.00
C ASN A 70 -11.34 21.31 2.50
N GLY A 71 -10.13 20.99 2.98
CA GLY A 71 -9.70 21.26 4.36
C GLY A 71 -10.01 20.13 5.34
N ASP A 72 -10.27 18.91 4.86
CA ASP A 72 -10.40 17.74 5.73
C ASP A 72 -9.06 17.41 6.40
N LEU A 73 -9.01 17.55 7.73
CA LEU A 73 -7.83 17.28 8.54
C LEU A 73 -7.59 15.79 8.82
N ASN A 74 -8.54 14.92 8.46
CA ASN A 74 -8.40 13.48 8.59
C ASN A 74 -7.67 12.85 7.40
N VAL A 75 -7.54 13.59 6.30
CA VAL A 75 -6.77 13.15 5.12
C VAL A 75 -5.34 13.68 5.24
N THR A 76 -4.36 12.81 5.04
CA THR A 76 -2.96 13.20 4.96
C THR A 76 -2.50 13.23 3.50
N GLN A 77 -1.27 13.72 3.27
CA GLN A 77 -0.68 13.69 1.94
C GLN A 77 -0.48 12.28 1.39
N TYR A 78 -0.50 11.22 2.20
CA TYR A 78 -0.23 9.86 1.73
C TYR A 78 -1.45 9.25 1.03
N GLU A 79 -2.66 9.52 1.50
CA GLU A 79 -3.89 9.03 0.89
C GLU A 79 -4.10 9.63 -0.52
N THR A 80 -3.48 10.77 -0.82
CA THR A 80 -3.65 11.46 -2.10
C THR A 80 -2.76 10.92 -3.23
N TYR A 81 -1.89 9.95 -2.94
CA TYR A 81 -1.06 9.27 -3.94
C TYR A 81 -1.52 7.82 -4.17
N PRO A 82 -1.90 7.43 -5.40
CA PRO A 82 -2.44 6.10 -5.68
C PRO A 82 -1.53 4.95 -5.26
N MET A 83 -0.22 5.15 -5.35
CA MET A 83 0.80 4.16 -4.98
C MET A 83 0.80 3.81 -3.48
N PHE A 84 0.27 4.68 -2.62
CA PHE A 84 0.17 4.43 -1.18
C PHE A 84 -1.21 3.92 -0.75
N VAL A 85 -2.17 3.85 -1.67
CA VAL A 85 -3.50 3.31 -1.39
C VAL A 85 -3.46 1.80 -1.43
N PHE A 86 -3.94 1.16 -0.37
CA PHE A 86 -4.12 -0.28 -0.34
C PHE A 86 -5.44 -0.64 -1.06
N PRO A 87 -5.46 -1.48 -2.11
CA PRO A 87 -6.67 -1.78 -2.86
C PRO A 87 -7.76 -2.41 -1.98
N LEU A 88 -9.01 -1.97 -2.15
CA LEU A 88 -10.13 -2.54 -1.39
C LEU A 88 -10.33 -4.02 -1.72
N THR A 89 -10.09 -4.40 -2.97
CA THR A 89 -10.13 -5.79 -3.41
C THR A 89 -9.22 -6.70 -2.56
N GLU A 90 -8.06 -6.21 -2.12
CA GLU A 90 -7.17 -6.93 -1.21
C GLU A 90 -7.71 -6.92 0.23
N VAL A 91 -8.25 -5.79 0.70
CA VAL A 91 -8.93 -5.71 2.02
C VAL A 91 -10.05 -6.73 2.10
N GLN A 92 -10.88 -6.85 1.06
CA GLN A 92 -12.03 -7.73 1.04
C GLN A 92 -11.65 -9.21 1.13
N LYS A 93 -10.47 -9.59 0.61
CA LYS A 93 -9.94 -10.96 0.79
C LYS A 93 -9.61 -11.26 2.26
N ILE A 94 -9.25 -10.24 3.04
CA ILE A 94 -8.85 -10.39 4.44
C ILE A 94 -10.05 -10.33 5.38
N VAL A 95 -10.94 -9.33 5.21
CA VAL A 95 -12.02 -9.04 6.16
C VAL A 95 -13.44 -9.32 5.65
N GLY A 96 -13.58 -9.74 4.39
CA GLY A 96 -14.88 -9.92 3.73
C GLY A 96 -15.39 -8.63 3.06
N ASN A 97 -16.64 -8.63 2.57
CA ASN A 97 -17.19 -7.50 1.83
C ASN A 97 -17.24 -6.23 2.69
N VAL A 98 -16.50 -5.21 2.28
CA VAL A 98 -16.52 -3.86 2.84
C VAL A 98 -16.92 -2.90 1.71
N ASP A 99 -17.94 -2.08 1.95
CA ASP A 99 -18.26 -0.93 1.10
C ASP A 99 -17.59 0.31 1.72
N PRO A 100 -16.49 0.81 1.13
CA PRO A 100 -15.73 1.94 1.69
C PRO A 100 -16.52 3.25 1.60
N VAL A 101 -17.55 3.32 0.74
CA VAL A 101 -18.37 4.51 0.57
C VAL A 101 -19.60 4.45 1.50
N GLN A 102 -19.90 3.30 2.11
CA GLN A 102 -21.06 3.16 2.97
C GLN A 102 -20.89 3.91 4.29
N GLU A 103 -19.69 3.91 4.89
CA GLU A 103 -19.42 4.72 6.09
C GLU A 103 -19.54 6.22 5.80
N ASP A 104 -18.99 6.70 4.70
CA ASP A 104 -19.12 8.10 4.28
C ASP A 104 -20.56 8.49 3.99
N ARG A 105 -21.32 7.66 3.25
CA ARG A 105 -22.74 7.90 2.98
C ARG A 105 -23.56 7.91 4.27
N ASN A 106 -23.28 7.01 5.21
CA ASN A 106 -23.97 6.99 6.50
C ASN A 106 -23.67 8.26 7.30
N THR A 107 -22.42 8.71 7.29
CA THR A 107 -22.00 9.93 7.97
C THR A 107 -22.65 11.16 7.35
N GLN A 108 -22.64 11.29 6.02
CA GLN A 108 -23.32 12.37 5.30
C GLN A 108 -24.83 12.36 5.52
N ARG A 109 -25.46 11.17 5.51
CA ARG A 109 -26.89 11.00 5.82
C ARG A 109 -27.22 11.52 7.21
N ILE A 110 -26.44 11.11 8.21
CA ILE A 110 -26.62 11.58 9.60
C ILE A 110 -26.45 13.11 9.67
N ILE A 111 -25.42 13.68 9.06
CA ILE A 111 -25.20 15.14 9.05
C ILE A 111 -26.38 15.88 8.41
N SER A 112 -26.93 15.36 7.31
CA SER A 112 -28.09 15.95 6.63
C SER A 112 -29.40 15.87 7.44
N GLU A 113 -29.52 14.91 8.36
CA GLU A 113 -30.69 14.79 9.26
C GLU A 113 -30.70 15.88 10.36
N PHE A 114 -29.60 16.61 10.56
CA PHE A 114 -29.46 17.68 11.55
C PHE A 114 -29.47 19.10 10.95
N GLN A 115 -29.73 19.26 9.65
CA GLN A 115 -29.90 20.55 8.96
C GLN A 115 -31.36 20.83 8.64
#